data_AF-A0A7C5NF69-F1
#
_entry.id   AF-A0A7C5NF69-F1
#
_cell.length_a   1.000
_cell.length_b   1.000
_cell.length_c   1.000
_cell.angle_alpha   90.00
_cell.angle_beta   90.00
_cell.angle_gamma   90.00
#
_symmetry.space_group_name_H-M   'P 1'
#
loop_
_entity.id
_entity.type
_entity.pdbx_description
1 polymer ?
#
loop_
_entity_poly.entity_id
_entity_poly.type
_entity_poly.pdbx_seq_one_letter_code
_entity_poly.pdbx_strand_id
1 'polypeptide(L)'
;MCDTFGFFSKVDKNRSFFAKNSDRDPGEEQIIEIVSDAKENFKTDFLPVRLKKYLNVQFPKLKEVFPKYDYPYAAVISRPLWIWGAEMGVNEKGVAIGNEAVFSKQPLIKDGLLGMDILRLALHNAASSDEAAEFIIRLLETYGQGGNGSYSGTLKYHNSFLIKDPAKAIVIESSGKSWAKKDFNNYVSISNSYSFTDDYDDAGGDIKGKNLKRKFEKSYLEFFSKGDFRSNFTSTKIQNCDKDLNEMFEILRWHHGGSKKPKRGMGSICVHPGLIVKSETT
;
A
#
# COMPACT_ATOMS: atom_id res chain seq x y z
N MET A 1 1.72 -10.03 -2.60
CA MET A 1 0.80 -9.89 -1.46
C MET A 1 1.51 -8.99 -0.47
N CYS A 2 0.85 -8.21 0.37
CA CYS A 2 1.58 -7.39 1.31
C CYS A 2 0.76 -7.29 2.62
N ASP A 3 1.40 -6.84 3.69
CA ASP A 3 0.76 -6.56 4.97
C ASP A 3 1.30 -5.22 5.47
N THR A 4 0.40 -4.30 5.83
CA THR A 4 0.75 -2.95 6.29
C THR A 4 0.00 -2.63 7.56
N PHE A 5 0.70 -2.15 8.59
CA PHE A 5 0.07 -1.75 9.84
C PHE A 5 0.75 -0.53 10.47
N GLY A 6 0.00 0.18 11.31
CA GLY A 6 0.49 1.33 12.05
C GLY A 6 -0.14 1.41 13.44
N PHE A 7 0.61 1.98 14.39
CA PHE A 7 0.12 2.16 15.76
C PHE A 7 0.82 3.31 16.49
N PHE A 8 0.15 3.84 17.50
CA PHE A 8 0.68 4.85 18.42
C PHE A 8 1.14 4.18 19.71
N SER A 9 2.37 4.46 20.16
CA SER A 9 2.95 3.79 21.33
C SER A 9 2.08 4.03 22.57
N LYS A 10 1.91 2.98 23.39
CA LYS A 10 1.20 3.07 24.67
C LYS A 10 2.10 3.62 25.77
N VAL A 11 3.41 3.46 25.63
CA VAL A 11 4.42 3.83 26.64
C VAL A 11 5.04 5.20 26.39
N ASP A 12 5.15 5.64 25.14
CA ASP A 12 5.68 6.97 24.77
C ASP A 12 4.76 7.69 23.79
N LYS A 13 4.06 8.72 24.26
CA LYS A 13 3.09 9.48 23.45
C LYS A 13 3.71 10.20 22.24
N ASN A 14 5.04 10.36 22.21
CA ASN A 14 5.75 10.97 21.09
C ASN A 14 6.20 9.95 20.04
N ARG A 15 5.93 8.66 20.25
CA ARG A 15 6.32 7.58 19.35
C ARG A 15 5.12 6.94 18.68
N SER A 16 5.30 6.70 17.40
CA SER A 16 4.34 5.99 16.58
C SER A 16 5.08 5.23 15.48
N PHE A 17 4.46 4.16 14.99
CA PHE A 17 5.11 3.17 14.16
C PHE A 17 4.29 2.95 12.89
N PHE A 18 5.00 2.71 11.80
CA PHE A 18 4.47 2.32 10.50
C PHE A 18 5.32 1.18 9.99
N ALA A 19 4.67 0.11 9.55
CA ALA A 19 5.32 -1.12 9.16
C ALA A 19 4.66 -1.68 7.91
N LYS A 20 5.48 -2.18 6.98
CA LYS A 20 4.99 -2.88 5.80
C LYS A 20 5.97 -3.99 5.43
N ASN A 21 5.42 -5.17 5.14
CA ASN A 21 6.07 -6.16 4.30
C ASN A 21 5.51 -6.02 2.90
N SER A 22 6.37 -5.92 1.87
CA SER A 22 5.94 -6.06 0.48
C SER A 22 6.31 -7.43 -0.03
N ASP A 23 5.34 -8.33 -0.22
CA ASP A 23 5.61 -9.64 -0.83
C ASP A 23 5.51 -9.53 -2.35
N ARG A 24 6.67 -9.60 -2.98
CA ARG A 24 6.93 -9.35 -4.39
C ARG A 24 7.20 -10.65 -5.14
N ASP A 25 7.36 -10.58 -6.46
CA ASP A 25 7.80 -11.75 -7.22
C ASP A 25 9.24 -12.11 -6.81
N PRO A 26 9.58 -13.40 -6.61
CA PRO A 26 10.94 -13.78 -6.22
C PRO A 26 11.98 -13.29 -7.24
N GLY A 27 13.04 -12.67 -6.75
CA GLY A 27 14.07 -12.03 -7.58
C GLY A 27 13.67 -10.67 -8.19
N GLU A 28 12.54 -10.09 -7.81
CA GLU A 28 12.21 -8.71 -8.14
C GLU A 28 13.02 -7.74 -7.29
N GLU A 29 14.07 -7.17 -7.89
CA GLU A 29 14.96 -6.22 -7.22
C GLU A 29 14.21 -4.98 -6.71
N GLN A 30 14.49 -4.62 -5.46
CA GLN A 30 13.96 -3.44 -4.77
C GLN A 30 15.11 -2.50 -4.39
N ILE A 31 14.78 -1.22 -4.20
CA ILE A 31 15.70 -0.21 -3.66
C ILE A 31 15.02 0.59 -2.55
N ILE A 32 15.80 0.91 -1.53
CA ILE A 32 15.48 1.97 -0.56
C ILE A 32 16.35 3.17 -0.93
N GLU A 33 15.72 4.32 -1.20
CA GLU A 33 16.42 5.54 -1.58
C GLU A 33 15.83 6.77 -0.93
N ILE A 34 16.67 7.79 -0.74
CA ILE A 34 16.26 9.13 -0.32
C ILE A 34 16.08 9.96 -1.57
N VAL A 35 14.88 10.49 -1.77
CA VAL A 35 14.54 11.37 -2.89
C VAL A 35 14.30 12.76 -2.36
N SER A 36 15.33 13.60 -2.44
CA SER A 36 15.27 15.01 -2.00
C SER A 36 14.52 15.92 -2.97
N ASP A 37 14.58 15.62 -4.27
CA ASP A 37 13.86 16.35 -5.32
C ASP A 37 13.19 15.33 -6.26
N ALA A 38 11.87 15.23 -6.19
CA ALA A 38 11.11 14.31 -7.03
C ALA A 38 11.10 14.75 -8.50
N LYS A 39 11.13 16.06 -8.78
CA LYS A 39 11.15 16.60 -10.16
C LYS A 39 12.47 16.26 -10.84
N GLU A 40 13.58 16.40 -10.14
CA GLU A 40 14.88 16.00 -10.66
C GLU A 40 14.95 14.47 -10.82
N ASN A 41 14.55 13.71 -9.79
CA ASN A 41 14.50 12.25 -9.89
C ASN A 41 13.69 11.76 -11.10
N PHE A 42 12.54 12.39 -11.40
CA PHE A 42 11.70 12.02 -12.55
C PHE A 42 12.35 12.30 -13.92
N LYS A 43 13.35 13.20 -13.98
CA LYS A 43 14.12 13.50 -15.21
C LYS A 43 15.31 12.57 -15.40
N THR A 44 15.83 11.96 -14.33
CA THR A 44 16.95 11.02 -14.39
C THR A 44 16.56 9.65 -14.97
N ASP A 45 17.53 8.79 -15.27
CA ASP A 45 17.25 7.38 -15.57
C ASP A 45 16.97 6.57 -14.29
N PHE A 46 15.83 6.85 -13.65
CA PHE A 46 15.43 6.24 -12.38
C PHE A 46 14.97 4.76 -12.52
N LEU A 47 14.98 4.19 -13.73
CA LEU A 47 14.56 2.82 -14.04
C LEU A 47 15.74 1.93 -14.44
N PRO A 48 16.52 1.39 -13.48
CA PRO A 48 17.54 0.39 -13.77
C PRO A 48 16.97 -0.82 -14.52
N VAL A 49 15.71 -1.18 -14.24
CA VAL A 49 15.00 -2.27 -14.91
C VAL A 49 13.88 -1.71 -15.78
N ARG A 50 13.86 -2.06 -17.07
CA ARG A 50 12.90 -1.51 -18.05
C ARG A 50 11.87 -2.55 -18.48
N LEU A 51 10.67 -2.47 -17.89
CA LEU A 51 9.55 -3.33 -18.32
C LEU A 51 8.65 -2.63 -19.33
N LYS A 52 8.53 -3.20 -20.54
CA LYS A 52 7.66 -2.67 -21.62
C LYS A 52 6.22 -2.46 -21.18
N LYS A 53 5.68 -3.35 -20.33
CA LYS A 53 4.31 -3.23 -19.79
C LYS A 53 4.08 -1.94 -19.02
N TYR A 54 5.07 -1.50 -18.23
CA TYR A 54 4.99 -0.24 -17.49
C TYR A 54 5.23 0.94 -18.42
N LEU A 55 6.34 0.91 -19.16
CA LEU A 55 6.79 2.02 -20.02
C LEU A 55 5.79 2.39 -21.10
N ASN A 56 5.06 1.41 -21.65
CA ASN A 56 4.14 1.64 -22.77
C ASN A 56 2.69 1.91 -22.33
N VAL A 57 2.31 1.62 -21.08
CA VAL A 57 0.91 1.67 -20.65
C VAL A 57 0.70 2.59 -19.46
N GLN A 58 1.41 2.38 -18.34
CA GLN A 58 1.19 3.17 -17.11
C GLN A 58 2.05 4.43 -17.07
N PHE A 59 3.34 4.31 -17.44
CA PHE A 59 4.26 5.43 -17.40
C PHE A 59 3.84 6.64 -18.26
N PRO A 60 3.20 6.48 -19.44
CA PRO A 60 2.65 7.61 -20.19
C PRO A 60 1.62 8.42 -19.41
N LYS A 61 0.73 7.75 -18.65
CA LYS A 61 -0.24 8.43 -17.79
C LYS A 61 0.46 9.17 -16.66
N LEU A 62 1.43 8.54 -16.02
CA LEU A 62 2.22 9.21 -14.98
C LEU A 62 2.92 10.46 -15.53
N LYS A 63 3.53 10.41 -16.72
CA LYS A 63 4.13 11.58 -17.38
C LYS A 63 3.15 12.71 -17.67
N GLU A 64 1.89 12.39 -17.95
CA GLU A 64 0.83 13.40 -18.14
C GLU A 64 0.42 14.06 -16.82
N VAL A 65 0.34 13.27 -15.74
CA VAL A 65 -0.13 13.69 -14.42
C VAL A 65 0.97 14.43 -13.65
N PHE A 66 2.21 13.96 -13.74
CA PHE A 66 3.34 14.44 -12.97
C PHE A 66 3.56 15.97 -13.01
N PRO A 67 3.61 16.64 -14.18
CA PRO A 67 3.91 18.08 -14.22
C PRO A 67 2.82 18.99 -13.61
N LYS A 68 1.68 18.44 -13.16
CA LYS A 68 0.57 19.19 -12.57
C LYS A 68 0.75 19.49 -11.07
N TYR A 69 1.85 19.05 -10.46
CA TYR A 69 2.09 19.17 -9.01
C TYR A 69 3.49 19.71 -8.69
N ASP A 70 3.67 20.15 -7.44
CA ASP A 70 4.85 20.93 -7.03
C ASP A 70 5.98 20.10 -6.41
N TYR A 71 5.66 18.97 -5.80
CA TYR A 71 6.60 18.07 -5.14
C TYR A 71 7.49 18.71 -4.07
N PRO A 72 6.92 19.48 -3.11
CA PRO A 72 7.71 20.23 -2.14
C PRO A 72 8.46 19.40 -1.10
N TYR A 73 8.15 18.10 -0.97
CA TYR A 73 8.64 17.29 0.16
C TYR A 73 9.62 16.19 -0.27
N ALA A 74 10.76 16.14 0.41
CA ALA A 74 11.68 15.01 0.33
C ALA A 74 11.08 13.75 0.98
N ALA A 75 11.45 12.57 0.50
CA ALA A 75 10.98 11.31 1.08
C ALA A 75 12.02 10.18 1.01
N VAL A 76 12.00 9.30 2.01
CA VAL A 76 12.62 7.98 1.94
C VAL A 76 11.58 7.01 1.40
N ILE A 77 11.90 6.28 0.34
CA ILE A 77 10.97 5.35 -0.32
C ILE A 77 11.57 3.96 -0.45
N SER A 78 10.70 2.95 -0.49
CA SER A 78 11.03 1.59 -0.93
C SER A 78 10.23 1.27 -2.19
N ARG A 79 10.91 0.82 -3.25
CA ARG A 79 10.25 0.51 -4.53
C ARG A 79 10.94 -0.58 -5.36
N PRO A 80 10.21 -1.23 -6.28
CA PRO A 80 10.81 -2.02 -7.34
C PRO A 80 11.62 -1.17 -8.32
N LEU A 81 12.72 -1.72 -8.84
CA LEU A 81 13.60 -1.01 -9.78
C LEU A 81 12.94 -0.66 -11.13
N TRP A 82 11.75 -1.19 -11.43
CA TRP A 82 11.08 -1.02 -12.72
C TRP A 82 9.92 -0.02 -12.75
N ILE A 83 9.61 0.61 -11.61
CA ILE A 83 8.59 1.67 -11.53
C ILE A 83 9.15 2.96 -10.94
N TRP A 84 8.51 4.09 -11.28
CA TRP A 84 8.72 5.33 -10.53
C TRP A 84 8.02 5.30 -9.17
N GLY A 85 6.80 4.76 -9.10
CA GLY A 85 6.04 4.67 -7.85
C GLY A 85 6.76 3.96 -6.70
N ALA A 86 6.16 3.95 -5.52
CA ALA A 86 6.70 3.30 -4.32
C ALA A 86 5.69 2.35 -3.68
N GLU A 87 6.22 1.32 -3.01
CA GLU A 87 5.43 0.38 -2.19
C GLU A 87 5.17 0.94 -0.80
N MET A 88 6.13 1.72 -0.31
CA MET A 88 6.02 2.49 0.92
C MET A 88 7.01 3.64 0.94
N GLY A 89 6.79 4.59 1.83
CA GLY A 89 7.78 5.60 2.17
C GLY A 89 7.33 6.48 3.32
N VAL A 90 8.22 7.37 3.74
CA VAL A 90 7.95 8.43 4.71
C VAL A 90 8.59 9.73 4.22
N ASN A 91 7.84 10.83 4.26
CA ASN A 91 8.33 12.13 3.85
C ASN A 91 8.90 12.95 5.02
N GLU A 92 9.54 14.08 4.71
CA GLU A 92 10.15 14.98 5.71
C GLU A 92 9.15 15.62 6.69
N LYS A 93 7.85 15.55 6.39
CA LYS A 93 6.76 16.00 7.29
C LYS A 93 6.27 14.88 8.21
N GLY A 94 6.83 13.67 8.10
CA GLY A 94 6.46 12.52 8.91
C GLY A 94 5.23 11.76 8.40
N VAL A 95 4.78 12.03 7.17
CA VAL A 95 3.70 11.27 6.52
C VAL A 95 4.28 9.98 5.95
N ALA A 96 3.86 8.85 6.50
CA ALA A 96 4.16 7.51 6.01
C ALA A 96 2.97 6.94 5.23
N ILE A 97 3.23 6.30 4.10
CA ILE A 97 2.19 5.70 3.26
C ILE A 97 2.64 4.32 2.78
N GLY A 98 1.73 3.36 2.73
CA GLY A 98 1.87 2.03 2.14
C GLY A 98 0.58 1.61 1.45
N ASN A 99 0.64 0.68 0.50
CA ASN A 99 -0.54 0.23 -0.25
C ASN A 99 -0.69 -1.30 -0.29
N GLU A 100 -1.91 -1.77 -0.45
CA GLU A 100 -2.24 -3.19 -0.59
C GLU A 100 -3.09 -3.45 -1.83
N ALA A 101 -2.75 -4.51 -2.56
CA ALA A 101 -3.59 -4.98 -3.65
C ALA A 101 -4.93 -5.49 -3.10
N VAL A 102 -6.04 -4.90 -3.54
CA VAL A 102 -7.41 -5.37 -3.29
C VAL A 102 -8.14 -5.67 -4.60
N PHE A 103 -8.94 -6.73 -4.58
CA PHE A 103 -9.49 -7.33 -5.79
C PHE A 103 -10.98 -7.01 -5.94
N SER A 104 -11.26 -5.85 -6.53
CA SER A 104 -12.63 -5.44 -6.85
C SER A 104 -13.27 -6.22 -8.00
N LYS A 105 -14.60 -6.32 -7.96
CA LYS A 105 -15.48 -6.68 -9.08
C LYS A 105 -15.58 -5.59 -10.15
N GLN A 106 -15.29 -4.33 -9.81
CA GLN A 106 -15.28 -3.22 -10.76
C GLN A 106 -14.10 -3.34 -11.74
N PRO A 107 -14.25 -2.86 -12.99
CA PRO A 107 -13.16 -2.84 -13.96
C PRO A 107 -12.12 -1.78 -13.58
N LEU A 108 -10.87 -2.05 -13.95
CA LEU A 108 -9.77 -1.07 -13.84
C LEU A 108 -9.74 -0.15 -15.05
N ILE A 109 -9.19 1.05 -14.86
CA ILE A 109 -8.91 1.98 -15.96
C ILE A 109 -7.67 1.47 -16.71
N LYS A 110 -7.79 1.24 -18.02
CA LYS A 110 -6.74 0.56 -18.81
C LYS A 110 -5.37 1.23 -18.70
N ASP A 111 -5.36 2.56 -18.77
CA ASP A 111 -4.21 3.45 -18.68
C ASP A 111 -4.22 4.28 -17.39
N GLY A 112 -4.93 3.81 -16.35
CA GLY A 112 -4.92 4.45 -15.04
C GLY A 112 -3.54 4.38 -14.38
N LEU A 113 -3.34 5.22 -13.35
CA LEU A 113 -2.12 5.21 -12.54
C LEU A 113 -1.97 3.87 -11.78
N LEU A 114 -0.75 3.42 -11.53
CA LEU A 114 -0.55 2.36 -10.54
C LEU A 114 -0.85 2.91 -9.14
N GLY A 115 -1.28 2.05 -8.21
CA GLY A 115 -1.40 2.43 -6.80
C GLY A 115 -0.09 2.98 -6.22
N MET A 116 1.03 2.37 -6.61
CA MET A 116 2.37 2.78 -6.21
C MET A 116 2.73 4.17 -6.74
N ASP A 117 2.25 4.53 -7.94
CA ASP A 117 2.44 5.88 -8.48
C ASP A 117 1.61 6.90 -7.66
N ILE A 118 0.34 6.57 -7.38
CA ILE A 118 -0.56 7.40 -6.55
C ILE A 118 0.03 7.66 -5.15
N LEU A 119 0.52 6.59 -4.51
CA LEU A 119 1.17 6.66 -3.20
C LEU A 119 2.36 7.62 -3.22
N ARG A 120 3.27 7.47 -4.19
CA ARG A 120 4.48 8.29 -4.25
C ARG A 120 4.17 9.74 -4.63
N LEU A 121 3.19 9.97 -5.50
CA LEU A 121 2.68 11.31 -5.80
C LEU A 121 2.19 11.98 -4.51
N ALA A 122 1.45 11.28 -3.64
CA ALA A 122 0.99 11.82 -2.37
C ALA A 122 2.13 12.10 -1.38
N LEU A 123 3.10 11.18 -1.24
CA LEU A 123 4.26 11.37 -0.36
C LEU A 123 5.00 12.68 -0.62
N HIS A 124 5.17 13.04 -1.89
CA HIS A 124 5.89 14.26 -2.25
C HIS A 124 5.03 15.53 -2.22
N ASN A 125 3.70 15.44 -2.02
CA ASN A 125 2.78 16.58 -2.13
C ASN A 125 1.88 16.83 -0.90
N ALA A 126 2.03 16.06 0.18
CA ALA A 126 1.20 16.21 1.39
C ALA A 126 2.03 16.34 2.67
N ALA A 127 1.65 17.27 3.56
CA ALA A 127 2.32 17.49 4.84
C ALA A 127 1.65 16.78 6.03
N SER A 128 0.46 16.22 5.84
CA SER A 128 -0.30 15.49 6.85
C SER A 128 -1.01 14.28 6.26
N SER A 129 -1.50 13.41 7.13
CA SER A 129 -2.34 12.27 6.75
C SER A 129 -3.62 12.71 6.05
N ASP A 130 -4.26 13.79 6.50
CA ASP A 130 -5.43 14.40 5.86
C ASP A 130 -5.12 14.88 4.44
N GLU A 131 -4.07 15.69 4.27
CA GLU A 131 -3.66 16.20 2.96
C GLU A 131 -3.34 15.04 2.01
N ALA A 132 -2.65 14.00 2.49
CA ALA A 132 -2.32 12.83 1.70
C ALA A 132 -3.57 12.05 1.29
N ALA A 133 -4.54 11.90 2.20
CA ALA A 133 -5.79 11.24 1.93
C ALA A 133 -6.60 11.98 0.86
N GLU A 134 -6.76 13.29 1.00
CA GLU A 134 -7.42 14.14 0.00
C GLU A 134 -6.70 14.10 -1.34
N PHE A 135 -5.37 14.11 -1.35
CA PHE A 135 -4.58 14.01 -2.57
C PHE A 135 -4.81 12.68 -3.30
N ILE A 136 -4.77 11.56 -2.57
CA ILE A 136 -5.04 10.22 -3.12
C ILE A 136 -6.46 10.14 -3.66
N ILE A 137 -7.46 10.61 -2.90
CA ILE A 137 -8.86 10.65 -3.34
C ILE A 137 -9.01 11.41 -4.66
N ARG A 138 -8.42 12.60 -4.75
CA ARG A 138 -8.47 13.45 -5.94
C ARG A 138 -7.87 12.75 -7.16
N LEU A 139 -6.75 12.03 -6.99
CA LEU A 139 -6.14 11.24 -8.06
C LEU A 139 -7.03 10.08 -8.50
N LEU A 140 -7.64 9.36 -7.55
CA LEU A 140 -8.56 8.26 -7.82
C LEU A 140 -9.80 8.73 -8.60
N GLU A 141 -10.41 9.84 -8.19
CA GLU A 141 -11.59 10.38 -8.87
C GLU A 141 -11.26 10.91 -10.27
N THR A 142 -10.15 11.64 -10.40
CA THR A 142 -9.77 12.30 -11.65
C THR A 142 -9.23 11.29 -12.67
N TYR A 143 -8.21 10.53 -12.29
CA TYR A 143 -7.45 9.67 -13.20
C TYR A 143 -7.79 8.19 -13.07
N GLY A 144 -8.37 7.78 -11.94
CA GLY A 144 -8.55 6.38 -11.61
C GLY A 144 -7.21 5.65 -11.43
N GLN A 145 -7.31 4.34 -11.31
CA GLN A 145 -6.15 3.47 -11.19
C GLN A 145 -6.29 2.25 -12.10
N GLY A 146 -5.16 1.62 -12.39
CA GLY A 146 -5.13 0.44 -13.23
C GLY A 146 -3.74 -0.08 -13.49
N GLY A 147 -3.61 -0.82 -14.59
CA GLY A 147 -2.34 -1.39 -15.01
C GLY A 147 -1.97 -2.73 -14.38
N ASN A 148 -0.75 -3.17 -14.70
CA ASN A 148 -0.19 -4.44 -14.26
C ASN A 148 0.87 -4.19 -13.19
N GLY A 149 0.54 -4.55 -11.94
CA GLY A 149 1.39 -4.32 -10.77
C GLY A 149 2.34 -5.47 -10.43
N SER A 150 2.46 -6.49 -11.28
CA SER A 150 3.39 -7.61 -11.08
C SER A 150 4.66 -7.43 -11.91
N TYR A 151 5.80 -7.97 -11.46
CA TYR A 151 7.06 -8.00 -12.19
C TYR A 151 7.08 -9.04 -13.31
N SER A 152 6.56 -10.24 -13.03
CA SER A 152 6.48 -11.37 -13.95
C SER A 152 5.03 -11.79 -14.23
N GLY A 153 4.62 -11.78 -15.50
CA GLY A 153 3.23 -12.08 -15.86
C GLY A 153 2.28 -10.90 -15.64
N THR A 154 1.06 -11.19 -15.14
CA THR A 154 -0.04 -10.21 -15.04
C THR A 154 -0.77 -10.30 -13.71
N LEU A 155 -0.80 -9.19 -12.97
CA LEU A 155 -1.65 -9.00 -11.80
C LEU A 155 -2.23 -7.58 -11.82
N LYS A 156 -3.56 -7.48 -11.88
CA LYS A 156 -4.27 -6.20 -11.95
C LYS A 156 -5.21 -6.08 -10.76
N TYR A 157 -5.13 -4.98 -10.03
CA TYR A 157 -5.86 -4.77 -8.78
C TYR A 157 -6.16 -3.29 -8.54
N HIS A 158 -7.08 -3.03 -7.61
CA HIS A 158 -7.25 -1.72 -6.96
C HIS A 158 -6.43 -1.71 -5.67
N ASN A 159 -6.35 -0.57 -4.99
CA ASN A 159 -5.51 -0.44 -3.81
C ASN A 159 -6.31 -0.07 -2.56
N SER A 160 -5.94 -0.68 -1.45
CA SER A 160 -6.10 -0.05 -0.13
C SER A 160 -4.82 0.74 0.16
N PHE A 161 -4.95 1.92 0.74
CA PHE A 161 -3.82 2.76 1.16
C PHE A 161 -3.91 2.95 2.67
N LEU A 162 -2.81 2.75 3.37
CA LEU A 162 -2.67 3.12 4.78
C LEU A 162 -1.73 4.31 4.84
N ILE A 163 -2.26 5.43 5.31
CA ILE A 163 -1.58 6.70 5.49
C ILE A 163 -1.47 6.93 6.98
N LYS A 164 -0.32 7.44 7.44
CA LYS A 164 -0.13 7.74 8.85
C LYS A 164 0.81 8.91 9.02
N ASP A 165 0.47 9.83 9.90
CA ASP A 165 1.39 10.85 10.43
C ASP A 165 1.52 10.67 11.96
N PRO A 166 2.24 11.53 12.69
CA PRO A 166 2.33 11.42 14.15
C PRO A 166 1.00 11.58 14.91
N ALA A 167 -0.04 12.14 14.30
CA ALA A 167 -1.31 12.43 14.94
C ALA A 167 -2.36 11.33 14.73
N LYS A 168 -2.50 10.80 13.50
CA LYS A 168 -3.49 9.77 13.17
C LYS A 168 -3.08 8.89 11.98
N ALA A 169 -3.84 7.82 11.80
CA ALA A 169 -3.80 6.99 10.60
C ALA A 169 -5.11 7.08 9.83
N ILE A 170 -5.06 6.98 8.51
CA ILE A 170 -6.21 6.96 7.62
C ILE A 170 -6.06 5.76 6.68
N VAL A 171 -7.12 4.99 6.51
CA VAL A 171 -7.18 3.97 5.45
C VAL A 171 -8.14 4.43 4.36
N ILE A 172 -7.70 4.32 3.11
CA ILE A 172 -8.54 4.52 1.93
C ILE A 172 -8.63 3.19 1.19
N GLU A 173 -9.84 2.69 0.95
CA GLU A 173 -10.07 1.52 0.12
C GLU A 173 -10.81 1.91 -1.16
N SER A 174 -10.29 1.48 -2.31
CA SER A 174 -10.72 1.98 -3.61
C SER A 174 -11.30 0.90 -4.51
N SER A 175 -12.20 1.30 -5.41
CA SER A 175 -12.88 0.42 -6.38
C SER A 175 -13.32 1.24 -7.59
N GLY A 176 -12.70 1.00 -8.75
CA GLY A 176 -12.76 1.90 -9.90
C GLY A 176 -12.23 3.29 -9.52
N LYS A 177 -13.07 4.32 -9.73
CA LYS A 177 -12.87 5.70 -9.26
C LYS A 177 -13.54 5.99 -7.91
N SER A 178 -14.22 5.00 -7.33
CA SER A 178 -14.89 5.13 -6.03
C SER A 178 -13.91 4.84 -4.90
N TRP A 179 -14.18 5.40 -3.74
CA TRP A 179 -13.35 5.24 -2.54
C TRP A 179 -14.20 5.26 -1.28
N ALA A 180 -13.70 4.63 -0.21
CA ALA A 180 -14.14 4.84 1.17
C ALA A 180 -12.92 5.16 2.03
N LYS A 181 -13.08 6.03 3.03
CA LYS A 181 -12.03 6.39 3.99
C LYS A 181 -12.49 6.20 5.42
N LYS A 182 -11.55 5.88 6.30
CA LYS A 182 -11.76 5.82 7.75
C LYS A 182 -10.50 6.24 8.51
N ASP A 183 -10.72 6.98 9.58
CA ASP A 183 -9.67 7.48 10.48
C ASP A 183 -9.46 6.54 11.67
N PHE A 184 -8.22 6.42 12.11
CA PHE A 184 -7.80 5.55 13.20
C PHE A 184 -6.82 6.28 14.13
N ASN A 185 -7.16 6.32 15.43
CA ASN A 185 -6.36 7.02 16.44
C ASN A 185 -5.49 6.10 17.32
N ASN A 186 -5.62 4.77 17.19
CA ASN A 186 -4.96 3.81 18.09
C ASN A 186 -3.99 2.87 17.39
N TYR A 187 -4.53 2.12 16.43
CA TYR A 187 -3.81 1.21 15.56
C TYR A 187 -4.69 0.90 14.35
N VAL A 188 -4.06 0.40 13.29
CA VAL A 188 -4.75 -0.07 12.09
C VAL A 188 -3.87 -1.10 11.39
N SER A 189 -4.50 -2.08 10.73
CA SER A 189 -3.82 -3.06 9.90
C SER A 189 -4.64 -3.33 8.65
N ILE A 190 -3.96 -3.40 7.50
CA ILE A 190 -4.52 -3.78 6.21
C ILE A 190 -3.68 -4.90 5.58
N SER A 191 -4.34 -5.72 4.77
CA SER A 191 -3.72 -6.77 3.95
C SER A 191 -4.41 -6.78 2.59
N ASN A 192 -4.22 -7.83 1.78
CA ASN A 192 -4.80 -7.93 0.44
C ASN A 192 -6.30 -8.30 0.43
N SER A 193 -7.09 -7.56 1.19
CA SER A 193 -8.54 -7.71 1.31
C SER A 193 -9.17 -6.38 1.70
N TYR A 194 -10.43 -6.17 1.31
CA TYR A 194 -11.22 -5.05 1.82
C TYR A 194 -11.51 -5.27 3.31
N SER A 195 -11.14 -4.26 4.11
CA SER A 195 -11.35 -4.22 5.55
C SER A 195 -12.66 -3.57 5.94
N PHE A 196 -13.19 -2.66 5.11
CA PHE A 196 -14.43 -1.95 5.44
C PHE A 196 -15.68 -2.73 5.05
N THR A 197 -16.69 -2.65 5.92
CA THR A 197 -18.06 -3.00 5.58
C THR A 197 -18.79 -1.73 5.16
N ASP A 198 -19.69 -1.25 6.01
CA ASP A 198 -20.43 0.00 5.96
C ASP A 198 -19.97 0.96 7.08
N ASP A 199 -18.82 0.69 7.68
CA ASP A 199 -18.28 1.34 8.87
C ASP A 199 -17.20 2.41 8.57
N TYR A 200 -17.18 2.95 7.36
CA TYR A 200 -16.30 4.04 6.94
C TYR A 200 -16.86 5.42 7.29
N ASP A 201 -15.98 6.41 7.45
CA ASP A 201 -16.34 7.77 7.85
C ASP A 201 -16.84 8.59 6.65
N ASP A 202 -16.31 8.33 5.46
CA ASP A 202 -16.73 8.99 4.22
C ASP A 202 -16.52 8.08 3.00
N ALA A 203 -17.27 8.33 1.93
CA ALA A 203 -17.15 7.57 0.69
C ALA A 203 -17.65 8.36 -0.54
N GLY A 204 -16.96 8.14 -1.66
CA GLY A 204 -17.29 8.69 -2.97
C GLY A 204 -17.73 7.63 -3.98
N GLY A 205 -18.51 8.06 -4.98
CA GLY A 205 -18.95 7.21 -6.10
C GLY A 205 -19.87 6.07 -5.69
N ASP A 206 -19.68 4.90 -6.30
CA ASP A 206 -20.53 3.71 -6.16
C ASP A 206 -20.45 3.07 -4.76
N ILE A 207 -19.42 3.38 -3.98
CA ILE A 207 -19.22 2.80 -2.65
C ILE A 207 -20.17 3.41 -1.62
N LYS A 208 -20.63 4.65 -1.83
CA LYS A 208 -21.42 5.39 -0.83
C LYS A 208 -22.68 4.64 -0.40
N GLY A 209 -22.79 4.40 0.91
CA GLY A 209 -23.92 3.69 1.52
C GLY A 209 -23.97 2.19 1.21
N LYS A 210 -22.86 1.59 0.77
CA LYS A 210 -22.73 0.15 0.51
C LYS A 210 -21.75 -0.50 1.46
N ASN A 211 -22.00 -1.78 1.75
CA ASN A 211 -21.02 -2.65 2.40
C ASN A 211 -19.92 -3.00 1.38
N LEU A 212 -18.73 -2.42 1.55
CA LEU A 212 -17.63 -2.50 0.60
C LEU A 212 -17.15 -3.93 0.38
N LYS A 213 -16.79 -4.63 1.46
CA LYS A 213 -16.36 -6.04 1.44
C LYS A 213 -17.34 -6.94 0.70
N ARG A 214 -18.62 -6.95 1.11
CA ARG A 214 -19.65 -7.82 0.49
C ARG A 214 -19.93 -7.45 -0.96
N LYS A 215 -20.04 -6.15 -1.27
CA LYS A 215 -20.50 -5.70 -2.59
C LYS A 215 -19.38 -5.81 -3.63
N PHE A 216 -18.17 -5.38 -3.30
CA PHE A 216 -17.11 -5.18 -4.29
C PHE A 216 -16.00 -6.22 -4.27
N GLU A 217 -15.77 -6.95 -3.16
CA GLU A 217 -14.68 -7.92 -3.10
C GLU A 217 -14.94 -9.17 -3.94
N LYS A 218 -13.91 -9.63 -4.65
CA LYS A 218 -13.84 -10.97 -5.24
C LYS A 218 -13.37 -11.98 -4.18
N SER A 219 -14.32 -12.55 -3.45
CA SER A 219 -14.08 -13.46 -2.31
C SER A 219 -13.14 -14.65 -2.61
N TYR A 220 -13.13 -15.17 -3.85
CA TYR A 220 -12.21 -16.25 -4.20
C TYR A 220 -10.74 -15.80 -4.20
N LEU A 221 -10.44 -14.55 -4.60
CA LEU A 221 -9.07 -14.01 -4.56
C LEU A 221 -8.64 -13.70 -3.12
N GLU A 222 -9.56 -13.19 -2.30
CA GLU A 222 -9.34 -13.05 -0.85
C GLU A 222 -8.92 -14.41 -0.26
N PHE A 223 -9.68 -15.47 -0.53
CA PHE A 223 -9.42 -16.80 0.02
C PHE A 223 -8.01 -17.34 -0.29
N PHE A 224 -7.47 -17.03 -1.48
CA PHE A 224 -6.10 -17.40 -1.86
C PHE A 224 -5.04 -16.48 -1.24
N SER A 225 -5.34 -15.18 -1.12
CA SER A 225 -4.44 -14.20 -0.51
C SER A 225 -4.32 -14.33 1.01
N LYS A 226 -5.34 -14.91 1.68
CA LYS A 226 -5.45 -14.95 3.15
C LYS A 226 -5.39 -13.58 3.80
N GLY A 227 -5.83 -12.53 3.09
CA GLY A 227 -5.81 -11.15 3.57
C GLY A 227 -6.56 -10.96 4.88
N ASP A 228 -7.77 -11.52 5.02
CA ASP A 228 -8.56 -11.40 6.26
C ASP A 228 -7.88 -12.06 7.45
N PHE A 229 -7.25 -13.22 7.24
CA PHE A 229 -6.53 -13.90 8.30
C PHE A 229 -5.35 -13.05 8.79
N ARG A 230 -4.56 -12.50 7.86
CA ARG A 230 -3.34 -11.75 8.19
C ARG A 230 -3.63 -10.38 8.82
N SER A 231 -4.63 -9.65 8.32
CA SER A 231 -5.05 -8.38 8.92
C SER A 231 -5.63 -8.56 10.33
N ASN A 232 -6.42 -9.62 10.55
CA ASN A 232 -6.92 -9.96 11.89
C ASN A 232 -5.79 -10.37 12.83
N PHE A 233 -4.87 -11.23 12.38
CA PHE A 233 -3.73 -11.67 13.17
C PHE A 233 -2.87 -10.49 13.63
N THR A 234 -2.47 -9.63 12.69
CA THR A 234 -1.65 -8.44 12.99
C THR A 234 -2.39 -7.48 13.91
N SER A 235 -3.69 -7.25 13.69
CA SER A 235 -4.52 -6.43 14.59
C SER A 235 -4.54 -6.97 16.02
N THR A 236 -4.76 -8.28 16.21
CA THR A 236 -4.73 -8.91 17.53
C THR A 236 -3.34 -8.80 18.18
N LYS A 237 -2.26 -8.95 17.41
CA LYS A 237 -0.90 -8.78 17.96
C LYS A 237 -0.62 -7.35 18.40
N ILE A 238 -0.98 -6.36 17.60
CA ILE A 238 -0.77 -4.93 17.90
C ILE A 238 -1.60 -4.48 19.11
N GLN A 239 -2.81 -5.03 19.29
CA GLN A 239 -3.63 -4.72 20.47
C GLN A 239 -2.97 -5.17 21.77
N ASN A 240 -2.24 -6.28 21.74
CA ASN A 240 -1.66 -6.94 22.92
C ASN A 240 -0.19 -6.58 23.20
N CYS A 241 0.43 -5.79 22.34
CA CYS A 241 1.83 -5.38 22.50
C CYS A 241 1.95 -4.07 23.32
N ASP A 242 3.12 -3.87 23.93
CA ASP A 242 3.49 -2.62 24.63
C ASP A 242 3.92 -1.51 23.65
N LYS A 243 3.96 -1.87 22.36
CA LYS A 243 4.11 -1.02 21.18
C LYS A 243 5.51 -0.41 21.07
N ASP A 244 6.51 -1.29 21.01
CA ASP A 244 7.90 -0.93 20.71
C ASP A 244 8.39 -1.41 19.31
N LEU A 245 9.64 -1.07 18.97
CA LEU A 245 10.23 -1.41 17.67
C LEU A 245 10.55 -2.91 17.52
N ASN A 246 10.87 -3.61 18.61
CA ASN A 246 11.20 -5.03 18.56
C ASN A 246 9.94 -5.86 18.26
N GLU A 247 8.84 -5.55 18.91
CA GLU A 247 7.54 -6.19 18.67
C GLU A 247 7.07 -6.00 17.22
N MET A 248 7.35 -4.83 16.62
CA MET A 248 7.09 -4.58 15.20
C MET A 248 7.86 -5.56 14.30
N PHE A 249 9.15 -5.77 14.56
CA PHE A 249 9.95 -6.75 13.83
C PHE A 249 9.48 -8.19 14.06
N GLU A 250 9.02 -8.53 15.27
CA GLU A 250 8.46 -9.85 15.56
C GLU A 250 7.19 -10.13 14.75
N ILE A 251 6.30 -9.14 14.63
CA ILE A 251 5.09 -9.26 13.80
C ILE A 251 5.46 -9.40 12.32
N LEU A 252 6.35 -8.54 11.81
CA LEU A 252 6.76 -8.58 10.40
C LEU A 252 7.49 -9.88 10.02
N ARG A 253 8.16 -10.53 10.97
CA ARG A 253 8.90 -11.79 10.75
C ARG A 253 8.07 -13.04 11.09
N TRP A 254 6.77 -12.89 11.35
CA TRP A 254 5.96 -14.01 11.78
C TRP A 254 5.57 -14.96 10.63
N HIS A 255 5.65 -16.26 10.91
CA HIS A 255 5.21 -17.33 10.02
C HIS A 255 4.02 -18.10 10.56
N HIS A 256 3.13 -18.54 9.66
CA HIS A 256 1.95 -19.30 10.01
C HIS A 256 2.28 -20.56 10.85
N GLY A 257 1.56 -20.73 11.96
CA GLY A 257 1.82 -21.79 12.93
C GLY A 257 3.00 -21.51 13.88
N GLY A 258 3.41 -20.25 14.07
CA GLY A 258 4.27 -19.82 15.18
C GLY A 258 5.72 -20.30 15.14
N SER A 259 6.21 -20.70 13.97
CA SER A 259 7.59 -21.17 13.79
C SER A 259 8.56 -20.01 13.67
N LYS A 260 9.72 -20.09 14.34
CA LYS A 260 10.87 -19.18 14.11
C LYS A 260 11.67 -19.53 12.84
N LYS A 261 11.38 -20.69 12.22
CA LYS A 261 11.96 -21.07 10.92
C LYS A 261 11.07 -20.58 9.78
N PRO A 262 11.66 -20.12 8.65
CA PRO A 262 10.93 -19.80 7.43
C PRO A 262 9.92 -20.89 7.09
N LYS A 263 8.62 -20.57 7.14
CA LYS A 263 7.57 -21.44 6.64
C LYS A 263 6.93 -20.83 5.40
N ARG A 264 6.72 -21.68 4.41
CA ARG A 264 6.03 -21.35 3.17
C ARG A 264 4.53 -21.30 3.43
N GLY A 265 3.85 -20.31 2.88
CA GLY A 265 2.40 -20.22 2.94
C GLY A 265 1.90 -18.78 2.90
N MET A 266 0.78 -18.58 2.20
CA MET A 266 0.13 -17.27 2.03
C MET A 266 -0.43 -16.71 3.35
N GLY A 267 -0.59 -17.55 4.38
CA GLY A 267 -1.07 -17.14 5.70
C GLY A 267 0.02 -16.58 6.62
N SER A 268 1.28 -16.52 6.20
CA SER A 268 2.37 -15.88 6.95
C SER A 268 2.43 -14.37 6.68
N ILE A 269 2.92 -13.60 7.64
CA ILE A 269 3.24 -12.17 7.44
C ILE A 269 4.58 -12.04 6.71
N CYS A 270 5.57 -12.88 7.08
CA CYS A 270 6.79 -13.06 6.30
C CYS A 270 6.63 -14.24 5.35
N VAL A 271 6.43 -13.95 4.07
CA VAL A 271 6.20 -14.93 3.00
C VAL A 271 7.54 -15.33 2.38
N HIS A 272 7.69 -16.64 2.17
CA HIS A 272 8.84 -17.22 1.49
C HIS A 272 8.42 -18.02 0.26
N PRO A 273 9.24 -17.98 -0.82
CA PRO A 273 8.91 -18.67 -2.05
C PRO A 273 8.95 -20.19 -1.88
N GLY A 274 8.14 -20.86 -2.70
CA GLY A 274 8.05 -22.32 -2.75
C GLY A 274 7.53 -22.81 -4.10
N LEU A 275 7.30 -24.12 -4.21
CA LEU A 275 6.82 -24.73 -5.45
C LEU A 275 5.48 -24.13 -5.95
N ILE A 276 4.61 -23.76 -5.00
CA ILE A 276 3.28 -23.19 -5.28
C ILE A 276 3.25 -21.67 -5.03
N VAL A 277 3.93 -21.21 -3.98
CA VAL A 277 3.97 -19.79 -3.60
C VAL A 277 5.05 -19.08 -4.40
N LYS A 278 4.63 -18.23 -5.33
CA LYS A 278 5.52 -17.41 -6.18
C LYS A 278 5.62 -15.98 -5.64
N SER A 279 5.85 -15.85 -4.33
CA SER A 279 6.00 -14.54 -3.69
C SER A 279 7.03 -14.62 -2.55
N GLU A 280 7.72 -13.52 -2.32
CA GLU A 280 8.78 -13.37 -1.31
C GLU A 280 8.68 -11.99 -0.67
N THR A 281 8.72 -11.92 0.67
CA THR A 281 8.79 -10.65 1.41
C THR A 281 10.13 -9.98 1.15
N THR A 282 10.09 -8.71 0.73
CA THR A 282 11.25 -7.83 0.51
C THR A 282 11.46 -6.85 1.64
#